data_AF-A0A9P3BFD0-F1
#
_entry.id   AF-A0A9P3BFD0-F1
#
_cell.length_a   1.000
_cell.length_b   1.000
_cell.length_c   1.000
_cell.angle_alpha   90.00
_cell.angle_beta   90.00
_cell.angle_gamma   90.00
#
_symmetry.space_group_name_H-M   'P 1'
#
loop_
_entity.id
_entity.type
_entity.pdbx_description
1 polymer ?
#
loop_
_entity_poly.entity_id
_entity_poly.type
_entity_poly.pdbx_seq_one_letter_code
_entity_poly.pdbx_strand_id
1 'polypeptide(L)' 'MDTGSCVVARLPTGIAGPPRLTTNSEVATMTYLQSKISLPIPKILDWNDNPSNPIGTEYIFQEHVAGVQLHQM' A
#
# COMPACT_ATOMS: atom_id res chain seq x y z
N MET A 1 -2.22 -22.61 8.94
CA MET A 1 -3.54 -22.02 8.67
C MET A 1 -3.36 -21.02 7.55
N ASP A 2 -3.49 -21.51 6.33
CA ASP A 2 -3.51 -20.74 5.09
C ASP A 2 -4.96 -20.44 4.74
N THR A 3 -5.43 -19.25 5.08
CA THR A 3 -6.82 -18.82 4.81
C THR A 3 -7.05 -18.48 3.32
N GLY A 4 -6.12 -18.85 2.42
CA GLY A 4 -6.17 -18.56 0.98
C GLY A 4 -6.19 -17.06 0.60
N SER A 5 -6.00 -16.17 1.57
CA SER A 5 -6.09 -14.72 1.37
C SER A 5 -4.73 -14.13 1.02
N CYS A 6 -4.63 -13.47 -0.14
CA CYS A 6 -3.41 -12.79 -0.59
C CYS A 6 -3.45 -11.30 -0.19
N VAL A 7 -2.38 -10.83 0.43
CA VAL A 7 -2.18 -9.44 0.85
C VAL A 7 -0.90 -8.91 0.23
N VAL A 8 -0.88 -7.63 -0.14
CA VAL A 8 0.33 -6.96 -0.62
C VAL A 8 0.85 -6.04 0.49
N ALA A 9 2.14 -6.20 0.80
CA ALA A 9 2.87 -5.30 1.69
C ALA A 9 3.72 -4.34 0.87
N ARG A 10 3.59 -3.04 1.12
CA ARG A 10 4.45 -1.99 0.57
C ARG A 10 5.33 -1.44 1.68
N LEU A 11 6.62 -1.35 1.40
CA LEU A 11 7.63 -0.80 2.29
C LEU A 11 8.37 0.33 1.58
N PRO A 12 8.74 1.40 2.29
CA PRO A 12 9.52 2.49 1.72
C PRO A 12 10.90 1.96 1.27
N THR A 13 11.41 2.54 0.18
CA THR A 13 12.77 2.30 -0.27
C THR A 13 13.64 3.48 0.15
N GLY A 14 14.93 3.25 0.43
CA GLY A 14 15.83 4.30 0.91
C GLY A 14 16.02 5.49 -0.05
N ILE A 15 15.57 5.37 -1.30
CA ILE A 15 15.63 6.41 -2.33
C ILE A 15 14.33 7.22 -2.47
N ALA A 16 13.23 6.80 -1.83
CA ALA A 16 11.91 7.40 -2.01
C ALA A 16 11.76 8.78 -1.32
N GLY A 17 12.76 9.21 -0.55
CA GLY A 17 12.69 10.41 0.29
C GLY A 17 12.32 10.07 1.74
N PRO A 18 11.83 11.04 2.53
CA PRO A 18 11.49 10.82 3.94
C PRO A 18 10.39 9.76 4.09
N PRO A 19 10.68 8.59 4.70
CA PRO A 19 9.77 7.43 4.69
C PRO A 19 8.37 7.75 5.21
N ARG A 20 8.28 8.36 6.39
CA ARG A 20 7.03 8.85 6.97
C ARG A 20 6.17 9.68 6.00
N LEU A 21 6.77 10.66 5.32
CA LEU A 21 6.02 11.52 4.39
C LEU A 21 5.56 10.75 3.17
N THR A 22 6.40 9.88 2.63
CA THR A 22 6.06 9.04 1.47
C THR A 22 4.88 8.12 1.76
N THR A 23 4.90 7.40 2.90
CA THR A 23 3.82 6.52 3.33
C THR A 23 2.51 7.31 3.52
N ASN A 24 2.55 8.44 4.22
CA ASN A 24 1.38 9.29 4.41
C ASN A 24 0.82 9.81 3.07
N SER A 25 1.68 10.25 2.15
CA SER A 25 1.27 10.72 0.82
C SER A 25 0.66 9.62 -0.04
N GLU A 26 1.20 8.39 -0.01
CA GLU A 26 0.61 7.25 -0.71
C GLU A 26 -0.79 6.92 -0.18
N VAL A 27 -0.93 6.80 1.15
CA VAL A 27 -2.22 6.49 1.80
C VAL A 27 -3.27 7.56 1.50
N ALA A 28 -2.90 8.84 1.63
CA ALA A 28 -3.79 9.95 1.34
C ALA A 28 -4.24 9.95 -0.13
N THR A 29 -3.32 9.70 -1.06
CA THR A 29 -3.62 9.65 -2.50
C THR A 29 -4.54 8.49 -2.83
N MET A 30 -4.28 7.29 -2.31
CA MET A 30 -5.13 6.13 -2.51
C MET A 30 -6.55 6.36 -1.98
N THR A 31 -6.67 6.89 -0.76
CA THR A 31 -7.96 7.20 -0.13
C THR A 31 -8.73 8.24 -0.95
N TYR A 32 -8.04 9.28 -1.43
CA TYR A 32 -8.64 10.28 -2.30
C TYR A 32 -9.15 9.65 -3.61
N LEU A 33 -8.32 8.85 -4.30
CA LEU A 33 -8.70 8.21 -5.56
C LEU A 33 -9.90 7.27 -5.38
N GLN A 34 -9.92 6.44 -4.34
CA GLN A 34 -11.07 5.59 -4.00
C GLN A 34 -12.37 6.37 -3.88
N SER A 35 -12.31 7.64 -3.43
CA SER A 35 -13.49 8.51 -3.31
C SER A 35 -13.90 9.22 -4.60
N LYS A 36 -13.02 9.30 -5.60
CA LYS A 36 -13.19 10.18 -6.77
C LYS A 36 -13.36 9.44 -8.09
N ILE A 37 -12.82 8.24 -8.23
CA ILE A 37 -12.81 7.53 -9.50
C ILE A 37 -13.47 6.16 -9.38
N SER A 38 -14.03 5.67 -10.48
CA SER A 38 -14.69 4.35 -10.55
C SER A 38 -13.71 3.20 -10.85
N LEU A 39 -12.40 3.47 -10.93
CA LEU A 39 -11.40 2.41 -11.12
C LEU A 39 -11.21 1.59 -9.84
N PRO A 40 -10.96 0.28 -9.95
CA PRO A 40 -10.68 -0.57 -8.80
C PRO A 40 -9.30 -0.23 -8.22
N ILE A 41 -9.27 0.63 -7.21
CA ILE A 41 -8.08 0.92 -6.41
C ILE A 41 -8.03 -0.09 -5.24
N PRO A 42 -6.89 -0.76 -4.99
CA PRO A 42 -6.76 -1.69 -3.87
C PRO A 42 -7.16 -1.04 -2.55
N LYS A 43 -7.90 -1.74 -1.70
CA LYS A 43 -8.25 -1.25 -0.38
C LYS A 43 -7.04 -1.33 0.55
N ILE A 44 -6.82 -0.28 1.33
CA ILE A 44 -5.83 -0.29 2.41
C ILE A 44 -6.42 -1.09 3.58
N LEU A 45 -5.69 -2.11 4.02
CA LEU A 45 -6.07 -2.99 5.13
C LEU A 45 -5.51 -2.50 6.45
N ASP A 46 -4.25 -2.07 6.46
CA ASP A 46 -3.56 -1.48 7.60
C ASP A 46 -2.34 -0.68 7.12
N TRP A 47 -1.85 0.27 7.90
CA TRP A 47 -0.62 1.01 7.60
C TRP A 47 -0.09 1.68 8.87
N ASN A 48 1.22 1.93 8.90
CA ASN A 48 1.86 2.65 10.00
C ASN A 48 3.04 3.48 9.46
N ASP A 49 3.15 4.73 9.89
CA ASP A 49 4.19 5.66 9.50
C ASP A 49 5.28 5.86 10.58
N ASN A 50 5.20 5.13 11.69
CA ASN A 50 6.16 5.20 12.77
C ASN A 50 7.11 3.99 12.73
N PRO A 51 8.42 4.16 12.51
CA PRO A 51 9.37 3.05 12.47
C PRO A 51 9.55 2.33 13.81
N SER A 52 9.01 2.87 14.91
CA SER A 52 8.99 2.21 16.23
C SER A 52 7.96 1.08 16.31
N ASN A 53 7.19 0.83 15.24
CA ASN A 53 6.29 -0.31 15.18
C ASN A 53 7.07 -1.64 15.12
N PRO A 54 6.45 -2.80 15.42
CA PRO A 54 7.14 -4.09 15.47
C PRO A 54 7.86 -4.53 14.18
N ILE A 55 7.52 -3.96 13.03
CA ILE A 55 8.16 -4.24 11.73
C ILE A 55 9.47 -3.43 11.56
N GLY A 56 9.65 -2.34 12.32
CA GLY A 56 10.87 -1.53 12.31
C GLY A 56 10.97 -0.52 11.16
N THR A 57 9.91 -0.38 10.37
CA THR A 57 9.82 0.54 9.22
C THR A 57 8.36 0.87 8.95
N GLU A 58 8.11 1.98 8.26
CA GLU A 58 6.79 2.31 7.74
C GLU A 58 6.29 1.23 6.77
N TYR A 59 4.98 1.04 6.72
CA TYR A 59 4.38 0.03 5.86
C TYR A 59 2.95 0.40 5.44
N ILE A 60 2.51 -0.20 4.34
CA ILE A 60 1.10 -0.22 3.90
C ILE A 60 0.75 -1.67 3.54
N PHE A 61 -0.22 -2.25 4.22
CA PHE A 61 -0.88 -3.49 3.83
C PHE A 61 -2.15 -3.17 3.04
N GLN A 62 -2.31 -3.82 1.90
CA GLN A 62 -3.46 -3.62 1.02
C GLN A 62 -3.94 -4.93 0.41
N GLU A 63 -5.18 -4.93 -0.08
CA GLU A 63 -5.74 -6.05 -0.83
C GLU A 63 -4.88 -6.39 -2.05
N HIS A 64 -4.74 -7.68 -2.32
CA HIS A 64 -4.18 -8.13 -3.59
C HIS A 64 -5.24 -7.99 -4.69
N VAL A 65 -4.92 -7.26 -5.76
CA VAL A 65 -5.78 -7.13 -6.94
C VAL A 65 -5.31 -8.10 -8.02
N ALA A 66 -6.21 -8.97 -8.48
CA ALA A 66 -5.92 -9.89 -9.57
C ALA A 66 -5.80 -9.13 -10.90
N GLY A 67 -4.73 -9.38 -11.65
CA GLY A 67 -4.49 -8.78 -12.95
C GLY A 67 -3.06 -9.01 -13.45
N VAL A 68 -2.79 -8.53 -14.65
CA VAL A 68 -1.45 -8.49 -15.24
C VAL A 68 -1.05 -7.04 -15.48
N GLN A 69 0.25 -6.76 -15.55
CA GLN A 69 0.72 -5.43 -15.89
C GLN A 69 0.32 -5.13 -17.34
N LEU A 70 -0.11 -3.89 -17.62
CA LEU A 70 -0.68 -3.54 -18.93
C LEU A 70 0.27 -3.82 -20.10
N HIS A 71 1.58 -3.69 -19.91
CA HIS A 71 2.58 -3.96 -20.96
C HIS A 71 2.81 -5.45 -21.24
N GLN A 72 2.22 -6.34 -20.43
CA GLN A 72 2.28 -7.79 -20.61
C GLN A 72 1.05 -8.33 -21.33
N MET A 73 0.09 -7.46 -21.68
CA MET A 73 -0.96 -7.75 -22.65
C MET A 73 -0.42 -7.53 -24.07
#